data_AF-A0A0F9LMI8-F1
#
_entry.id   AF-A0A0F9LMI8-F1
#
_cell.length_a   1.000
_cell.length_b   1.000
_cell.length_c   1.000
_cell.angle_alpha   90.00
_cell.angle_beta   90.00
_cell.angle_gamma   90.00
#
_symmetry.space_group_name_H-M   'P 1'
#
loop_
_entity.id
_entity.type
_entity.pdbx_description
1 polymer ?
#
loop_
_entity_poly.entity_id
_entity_poly.type
_entity_poly.pdbx_seq_one_letter_code
_entity_poly.pdbx_strand_id
1 'polypeptide(L)'
;MKAISGEPIANKYALDTRDDKYSLDFLYSENLADIEAGIQETIKGLDMSILAVGLAFVKIDREALYVQAGYKHYLAYLDQAEDRLDMSRQTMSDYKRIGETYLDYKSKLQKAGFIEEGNLHKLRFLERALGRHRSAEVFKRICSDSLRAFRAYALGKPSEQSDDKPLREYNPDIQITTKRIMVDGKNILRIDPDLDEKTKLELTDYLKQIYTIRSTGNQPYIFNLYDELEAKAIERFLKKRRKVKN
;
A
#
# COMPACT_ATOMS: atom_id res chain seq x y z
N MET A 1 -16.41 -18.15 -12.55
CA MET A 1 -15.63 -17.21 -13.39
C MET A 1 -15.14 -17.97 -14.59
N LYS A 2 -15.41 -17.50 -15.82
CA LYS A 2 -14.92 -18.15 -17.05
C LYS A 2 -13.46 -17.73 -17.29
N ALA A 3 -12.60 -18.69 -17.64
CA ALA A 3 -11.22 -18.43 -18.04
C ALA A 3 -11.19 -17.54 -19.29
N ILE A 4 -10.37 -16.50 -19.27
CA ILE A 4 -10.23 -15.56 -20.38
C ILE A 4 -9.40 -16.20 -21.49
N SER A 5 -9.93 -16.09 -22.70
CA SER A 5 -9.47 -16.65 -23.96
C SER A 5 -8.10 -16.13 -24.41
N GLY A 6 -7.18 -17.05 -24.70
CA GLY A 6 -6.67 -17.34 -26.06
C GLY A 6 -5.96 -16.28 -26.92
N GLU A 7 -5.87 -15.01 -26.55
CA GLU A 7 -5.03 -14.06 -27.30
C GLU A 7 -3.58 -14.08 -26.77
N PRO A 8 -2.55 -14.02 -27.65
CA PRO A 8 -1.17 -13.92 -27.19
C PRO A 8 -1.02 -12.57 -26.49
N ILE A 9 -1.02 -12.58 -25.16
CA ILE A 9 -0.67 -11.43 -24.33
C ILE A 9 0.74 -11.05 -24.75
N ALA A 10 0.90 -10.00 -25.58
CA ALA A 10 2.18 -9.34 -25.78
C ALA A 10 2.79 -9.16 -24.39
N ASN A 11 3.88 -9.86 -24.11
CA ASN A 11 4.22 -10.32 -22.77
C ASN A 11 4.47 -9.12 -21.84
N LYS A 12 3.40 -8.63 -21.19
CA LYS A 12 3.38 -7.38 -20.41
C LYS A 12 4.38 -7.41 -19.25
N TYR A 13 4.78 -8.62 -18.87
CA TYR A 13 5.72 -8.95 -17.80
C TYR A 13 7.13 -9.28 -18.32
N ALA A 14 7.38 -9.23 -19.63
CA ALA A 14 8.70 -9.48 -20.18
C ALA A 14 9.69 -8.42 -19.66
N LEU A 15 10.77 -8.93 -19.06
CA LEU A 15 11.98 -8.21 -18.76
C LEU A 15 12.93 -8.33 -19.94
N ASP A 16 13.77 -7.32 -20.13
CA ASP A 16 14.84 -7.37 -21.11
C ASP A 16 15.93 -8.30 -20.55
N THR A 17 16.02 -9.53 -21.08
CA THR A 17 16.97 -10.54 -20.59
C THR A 17 18.33 -10.30 -21.25
N ARG A 18 19.28 -9.76 -20.49
CA ARG A 18 20.70 -9.79 -20.87
C ARG A 18 21.32 -11.06 -20.29
N ASP A 19 21.99 -11.86 -21.12
CA ASP A 19 22.72 -13.07 -20.73
C ASP A 19 24.04 -12.75 -19.99
N ASP A 20 23.99 -11.84 -19.03
CA ASP A 20 25.16 -11.40 -18.28
C ASP A 20 25.40 -12.38 -17.13
N LYS A 21 26.52 -13.12 -17.20
CA LYS A 21 26.99 -13.96 -16.09
C LYS A 21 27.67 -13.07 -15.05
N TYR A 22 27.06 -12.95 -13.87
CA TYR A 22 27.66 -12.25 -12.73
C TYR A 22 28.89 -13.01 -12.21
N SER A 23 30.04 -12.34 -12.14
CA SER A 23 31.26 -12.91 -11.52
C SER A 23 31.37 -12.51 -10.04
N LEU A 24 31.83 -13.46 -9.21
CA LEU A 24 32.17 -13.22 -7.80
C LEU A 24 33.67 -13.02 -7.57
N ASP A 25 34.46 -12.96 -8.65
CA ASP A 25 35.93 -12.88 -8.57
C ASP A 25 36.40 -11.58 -7.88
N PHE A 26 35.58 -10.52 -7.90
CA PHE A 26 35.89 -9.25 -7.25
C PHE A 26 36.12 -9.38 -5.74
N LEU A 27 35.60 -10.43 -5.08
CA LEU A 27 35.82 -10.69 -3.66
C LEU A 27 37.28 -11.02 -3.32
N TYR A 28 38.06 -11.44 -4.32
CA TYR A 28 39.47 -11.77 -4.18
C TYR A 28 40.39 -10.66 -4.70
N SER A 29 39.83 -9.55 -5.20
CA SER A 29 40.65 -8.42 -5.65
C SER A 29 41.23 -7.65 -4.46
N GLU A 30 42.48 -7.21 -4.58
CA GLU A 30 43.11 -6.28 -3.63
C GLU A 30 42.84 -4.80 -3.99
N ASN A 31 42.19 -4.54 -5.13
CA ASN A 31 41.89 -3.21 -5.64
C ASN A 31 40.46 -2.79 -5.26
N LEU A 32 40.33 -1.67 -4.55
CA LEU A 32 39.03 -1.10 -4.16
C LEU A 32 38.11 -0.84 -5.35
N ALA A 33 38.63 -0.33 -6.47
CA ALA A 33 37.83 -0.01 -7.64
C ALA A 33 37.20 -1.27 -8.26
N ASP A 34 37.93 -2.39 -8.24
CA ASP A 34 37.42 -3.67 -8.75
C ASP A 34 36.36 -4.25 -7.81
N ILE A 35 36.57 -4.14 -6.49
CA ILE A 35 35.57 -4.53 -5.48
C ILE A 35 34.29 -3.70 -5.65
N GLU A 36 34.39 -2.38 -5.80
CA GLU A 36 33.24 -1.49 -5.97
C GLU A 36 32.50 -1.78 -7.29
N ALA A 37 33.22 -2.05 -8.38
CA ALA A 37 32.63 -2.45 -9.65
C ALA A 37 31.84 -3.77 -9.52
N GLY A 38 32.40 -4.78 -8.86
CA GLY A 38 31.71 -6.05 -8.62
C GLY A 38 30.49 -5.93 -7.69
N ILE A 39 30.56 -5.06 -6.67
CA ILE A 39 29.41 -4.72 -5.82
C ILE A 39 28.30 -4.08 -6.67
N GLN A 40 28.65 -3.12 -7.54
CA GLN A 40 27.67 -2.48 -8.42
C GLN A 40 27.01 -3.49 -9.33
N GLU A 41 27.77 -4.39 -9.96
CA GLU A 41 27.24 -5.45 -10.82
C GLU A 41 26.28 -6.39 -10.06
N THR A 42 26.66 -6.81 -8.86
CA THR A 42 25.83 -7.66 -8.00
C THR A 42 24.51 -6.97 -7.63
N ILE A 43 24.55 -5.66 -7.34
CA ILE A 43 23.35 -4.88 -7.03
C ILE A 43 22.40 -4.83 -8.24
N LYS A 44 22.92 -4.73 -9.47
CA LYS A 44 22.08 -4.79 -10.69
C LYS A 44 21.31 -6.10 -10.79
N GLY A 45 21.99 -7.22 -10.56
CA GLY A 45 21.36 -8.54 -10.54
C GLY A 45 20.30 -8.67 -9.44
N LEU A 46 20.55 -8.09 -8.27
CA LEU A 46 19.59 -8.04 -7.18
C LEU A 46 18.35 -7.22 -7.55
N ASP A 47 18.52 -6.02 -8.11
CA ASP A 47 17.41 -5.16 -8.53
C ASP A 47 16.54 -5.86 -9.60
N MET A 48 17.17 -6.48 -10.61
CA MET A 48 16.44 -7.23 -11.64
C MET A 48 15.66 -8.41 -11.04
N SER A 49 16.25 -9.13 -10.09
CA SER A 49 15.59 -10.22 -9.36
C SER A 49 14.39 -9.71 -8.55
N ILE A 50 14.55 -8.58 -7.86
CA ILE A 50 13.46 -7.94 -7.10
C ILE A 50 12.32 -7.52 -8.03
N LEU A 51 12.63 -6.92 -9.19
CA LEU A 51 11.62 -6.54 -10.16
C LEU A 51 10.88 -7.76 -10.72
N ALA A 52 11.60 -8.82 -11.07
CA ALA A 52 11.00 -10.07 -11.55
C ALA A 52 10.04 -10.67 -10.51
N VAL A 53 10.47 -10.75 -9.25
CA VAL A 53 9.64 -11.22 -8.13
C VAL A 53 8.42 -10.30 -7.94
N GLY A 54 8.62 -8.98 -7.98
CA GLY A 54 7.54 -8.01 -7.90
C GLY A 54 6.50 -8.19 -9.00
N LEU A 55 6.94 -8.34 -10.25
CA LEU A 55 6.07 -8.61 -11.40
C LEU A 55 5.34 -9.95 -11.28
N ALA A 56 6.00 -10.98 -10.76
CA ALA A 56 5.38 -12.27 -10.49
C ALA A 56 4.24 -12.15 -9.46
N PHE A 57 4.45 -11.42 -8.35
CA PHE A 57 3.37 -11.16 -7.38
C PHE A 57 2.20 -10.38 -8.01
N VAL A 58 2.49 -9.40 -8.87
CA VAL A 58 1.44 -8.66 -9.59
C VAL A 58 0.67 -9.57 -10.55
N LYS A 59 1.36 -10.47 -11.24
CA LYS A 59 0.73 -11.47 -12.11
C LYS A 59 -0.17 -12.40 -11.30
N ILE A 60 0.32 -12.94 -10.19
CA ILE A 60 -0.45 -13.83 -9.30
C ILE A 60 -1.73 -13.15 -8.84
N ASP A 61 -1.67 -11.88 -8.45
CA ASP A 61 -2.84 -11.13 -7.99
C ASP A 61 -3.81 -10.78 -9.13
N ARG A 62 -3.32 -10.12 -10.19
CA ARG A 62 -4.15 -9.63 -11.31
C ARG A 62 -4.82 -10.76 -12.10
N GLU A 63 -4.16 -11.91 -12.22
CA GLU A 63 -4.70 -13.09 -12.91
C GLU A 63 -5.35 -14.11 -11.96
N ALA A 64 -5.46 -13.77 -10.67
CA ALA A 64 -6.02 -14.64 -9.63
C ALA A 64 -5.40 -16.04 -9.57
N LEU A 65 -4.10 -16.17 -9.86
CA LEU A 65 -3.40 -17.47 -9.87
C LEU A 65 -3.36 -18.12 -8.48
N TYR A 66 -3.53 -17.34 -7.42
CA TYR A 66 -3.67 -17.87 -6.06
C TYR A 66 -4.84 -18.85 -5.90
N VAL A 67 -5.87 -18.78 -6.75
CA VAL A 67 -6.98 -19.74 -6.76
C VAL A 67 -6.50 -21.14 -7.14
N GLN A 68 -5.48 -21.27 -7.99
CA GLN A 68 -4.90 -22.56 -8.37
C GLN A 68 -4.23 -23.26 -7.18
N ALA A 69 -3.77 -22.49 -6.19
CA ALA A 69 -3.23 -23.00 -4.94
C ALA A 69 -4.30 -23.16 -3.83
N GLY A 70 -5.59 -23.04 -4.17
CA GLY A 70 -6.70 -23.28 -3.25
C GLY A 70 -7.11 -22.09 -2.38
N TYR A 71 -6.55 -20.89 -2.60
CA TYR A 71 -6.85 -19.72 -1.79
C TYR A 71 -8.05 -18.93 -2.34
N LYS A 72 -8.90 -18.43 -1.44
CA LYS A 72 -10.09 -17.63 -1.79
C LYS A 72 -9.75 -16.19 -2.24
N HIS A 73 -8.70 -15.61 -1.68
CA HIS A 73 -8.25 -14.25 -1.98
C HIS A 73 -6.74 -14.11 -1.80
N TYR A 74 -6.14 -13.13 -2.47
CA TYR A 74 -4.69 -12.92 -2.52
C TYR A 74 -4.03 -12.76 -1.14
N LEU A 75 -4.71 -12.11 -0.18
CA LEU A 75 -4.16 -11.95 1.18
C LEU A 75 -3.97 -13.30 1.90
N ALA A 76 -4.91 -14.25 1.74
CA ALA A 76 -4.78 -15.57 2.33
C ALA A 76 -3.62 -16.37 1.68
N TYR A 77 -3.39 -16.13 0.38
CA TYR A 77 -2.22 -16.66 -0.30
C TYR A 77 -0.92 -16.11 0.28
N LEU A 78 -0.83 -14.81 0.55
CA LEU A 78 0.36 -14.19 1.12
C LEU A 78 0.68 -14.71 2.52
N ASP A 79 -0.33 -14.91 3.36
CA ASP A 79 -0.14 -15.42 4.74
C ASP A 79 0.49 -16.82 4.77
N GLN A 80 0.25 -17.65 3.76
CA GLN A 80 0.85 -18.99 3.63
C GLN A 80 2.06 -19.01 2.70
N ALA A 81 2.29 -17.95 1.92
CA ALA A 81 3.45 -17.84 1.06
C ALA A 81 4.73 -17.53 1.86
N GLU A 82 4.61 -16.95 3.05
CA GLU A 82 5.74 -16.63 3.92
C GLU A 82 6.59 -17.87 4.24
N ASP A 83 5.96 -18.96 4.67
CA ASP A 83 6.64 -20.22 4.97
C ASP A 83 7.19 -20.93 3.70
N ARG A 84 6.49 -20.80 2.57
CA ARG A 84 6.85 -21.51 1.31
C ARG A 84 7.96 -20.84 0.54
N LEU A 85 8.02 -19.51 0.59
CA LEU A 85 8.95 -18.68 -0.17
C LEU A 85 10.06 -18.10 0.69
N ASP A 86 10.07 -18.38 2.00
CA ASP A 86 11.00 -17.83 2.99
C ASP A 86 11.10 -16.28 2.89
N MET A 87 9.93 -15.64 2.76
CA MET A 87 9.84 -14.20 2.52
C MET A 87 8.73 -13.60 3.35
N SER A 88 9.07 -12.61 4.18
CA SER A 88 8.06 -11.96 5.03
C SER A 88 6.95 -11.30 4.20
N ARG A 89 5.72 -11.30 4.75
CA ARG A 89 4.57 -10.64 4.12
C ARG A 89 4.82 -9.18 3.76
N GLN A 90 5.60 -8.47 4.58
CA GLN A 90 5.98 -7.09 4.31
C GLN A 90 6.84 -6.96 3.05
N THR A 91 7.86 -7.81 2.90
CA THR A 91 8.73 -7.83 1.72
C THR A 91 7.95 -8.17 0.45
N MET A 92 7.08 -9.19 0.50
CA MET A 92 6.22 -9.55 -0.64
C MET A 92 5.32 -8.39 -1.06
N SER A 93 4.70 -7.71 -0.09
CA SER A 93 3.83 -6.55 -0.34
C SER A 93 4.60 -5.37 -0.94
N ASP A 94 5.82 -5.12 -0.45
CA ASP A 94 6.69 -4.06 -0.95
C ASP A 94 7.18 -4.34 -2.38
N TYR A 95 7.56 -5.58 -2.69
CA TYR A 95 7.95 -6.00 -4.04
C TYR A 95 6.79 -5.95 -5.02
N LYS A 96 5.60 -6.40 -4.60
CA LYS A 96 4.38 -6.24 -5.39
C LYS A 96 4.14 -4.76 -5.72
N ARG A 97 4.22 -3.85 -4.74
CA ARG A 97 4.05 -2.41 -4.96
C ARG A 97 5.07 -1.84 -5.97
N ILE A 98 6.34 -2.27 -5.89
CA ILE A 98 7.36 -1.92 -6.89
C ILE A 98 6.90 -2.38 -8.29
N GLY A 99 6.49 -3.64 -8.42
CA GLY A 99 6.02 -4.21 -9.70
C GLY A 99 4.78 -3.52 -10.26
N GLU A 100 3.80 -3.19 -9.42
CA GLU A 100 2.59 -2.45 -9.82
C GLU A 100 2.96 -1.07 -10.35
N THR A 101 3.74 -0.33 -9.57
CA THR A 101 4.21 1.00 -9.94
C THR A 101 5.01 0.96 -11.23
N TYR A 102 5.89 -0.04 -11.39
CA TYR A 102 6.66 -0.21 -12.62
C TYR A 102 5.74 -0.40 -13.83
N LEU A 103 4.75 -1.30 -13.75
CA LEU A 103 3.83 -1.57 -14.85
C LEU A 103 2.94 -0.36 -15.17
N ASP A 104 2.43 0.32 -14.15
CA ASP A 104 1.48 1.42 -14.32
C ASP A 104 2.15 2.67 -14.91
N TYR A 105 3.45 2.86 -14.64
CA TYR A 105 4.23 4.01 -15.12
C TYR A 105 5.30 3.64 -16.16
N LYS A 106 5.37 2.39 -16.65
CA LYS A 106 6.43 1.87 -17.53
C LYS A 106 6.79 2.81 -18.67
N SER A 107 5.80 3.23 -19.47
CA SER A 107 6.03 4.12 -20.61
C SER A 107 6.57 5.50 -20.21
N LYS A 108 6.13 6.05 -19.07
CA LYS A 108 6.61 7.35 -18.57
C LYS A 108 8.02 7.25 -17.99
N LEU A 109 8.31 6.16 -17.27
CA LEU A 109 9.65 5.85 -16.75
C LEU A 109 10.66 5.69 -17.89
N GLN A 110 10.32 4.91 -18.92
CA GLN A 110 11.17 4.74 -20.11
C GLN A 110 11.41 6.07 -20.83
N LYS A 111 10.37 6.88 -21.04
CA LYS A 111 10.51 8.22 -21.65
C LYS A 111 11.39 9.18 -20.83
N ALA A 112 11.41 9.03 -19.51
CA ALA A 112 12.23 9.83 -18.62
C ALA A 112 13.69 9.33 -18.52
N GLY A 113 14.02 8.19 -19.14
CA GLY A 113 15.33 7.56 -19.03
C GLY A 113 15.56 6.90 -17.66
N PHE A 114 14.51 6.40 -17.01
CA PHE A 114 14.65 5.64 -15.78
C PHE A 114 15.39 4.34 -16.05
N ILE A 115 16.46 4.11 -15.29
CA ILE A 115 17.22 2.85 -15.28
C ILE A 115 16.90 2.15 -13.97
N GLU A 116 16.50 0.89 -14.02
CA GLU A 116 16.11 0.10 -12.87
C GLU A 116 17.26 -0.04 -11.86
N GLU A 117 18.48 -0.22 -12.36
CA GLU A 117 19.72 -0.36 -11.60
C GLU A 117 19.92 0.80 -10.60
N GLY A 118 19.96 0.48 -9.31
CA GLY A 118 20.15 1.43 -8.21
C GLY A 118 18.95 2.34 -7.91
N ASN A 119 17.92 2.34 -8.75
CA ASN A 119 16.77 3.24 -8.64
C ASN A 119 15.45 2.51 -8.38
N LEU A 120 15.40 1.19 -8.51
CA LEU A 120 14.19 0.39 -8.40
C LEU A 120 13.41 0.66 -7.10
N HIS A 121 14.12 0.74 -5.97
CA HIS A 121 13.51 1.00 -4.67
C HIS A 121 12.83 2.37 -4.56
N LYS A 122 13.14 3.34 -5.43
CA LYS A 122 12.46 4.64 -5.49
C LYS A 122 11.01 4.50 -5.94
N LEU A 123 10.67 3.45 -6.70
CA LEU A 123 9.31 3.20 -7.18
C LEU A 123 8.31 3.07 -6.02
N ARG A 124 8.75 2.58 -4.84
CA ARG A 124 7.90 2.54 -3.63
C ARG A 124 7.33 3.90 -3.22
N PHE A 125 7.99 4.99 -3.62
CA PHE A 125 7.61 6.36 -3.27
C PHE A 125 7.03 7.16 -4.44
N LEU A 126 7.03 6.60 -5.67
CA LEU A 126 6.66 7.33 -6.88
C LEU A 126 5.22 7.85 -6.82
N GLU A 127 4.25 7.00 -6.47
CA GLU A 127 2.84 7.41 -6.38
C GLU A 127 2.63 8.54 -5.36
N ARG A 128 3.35 8.45 -4.24
CA ARG A 128 3.28 9.46 -3.18
C ARG A 128 3.83 10.80 -3.69
N ALA A 129 4.96 10.77 -4.38
CA ALA A 129 5.55 11.95 -5.02
C ALA A 129 4.62 12.53 -6.10
N LEU A 130 4.06 11.69 -6.98
CA LEU A 130 3.20 12.12 -8.09
C LEU A 130 1.94 12.83 -7.66
N GLY A 131 1.33 12.46 -6.52
CA GLY A 131 0.18 13.25 -6.09
C GLY A 131 0.57 14.56 -5.40
N ARG A 132 1.82 14.73 -4.93
CA ARG A 132 2.24 15.95 -4.19
C ARG A 132 2.90 16.98 -5.08
N HIS A 133 3.58 16.50 -6.10
CA HIS A 133 4.44 17.31 -6.95
C HIS A 133 4.07 17.15 -8.41
N ARG A 134 4.53 18.08 -9.24
CA ARG A 134 4.26 18.04 -10.68
C ARG A 134 4.92 16.83 -11.32
N SER A 135 4.17 16.10 -12.13
CA SER A 135 4.61 14.84 -12.73
C SER A 135 5.95 14.94 -13.46
N ALA A 136 6.17 15.99 -14.25
CA ALA A 136 7.44 16.20 -14.98
C ALA A 136 8.65 16.32 -14.03
N GLU A 137 8.49 17.00 -12.89
CA GLU A 137 9.56 17.13 -11.91
C GLU A 137 9.85 15.80 -11.21
N VAL A 138 8.79 15.06 -10.85
CA VAL A 138 8.92 13.75 -10.20
C VAL A 138 9.70 12.78 -11.08
N PHE A 139 9.38 12.70 -12.38
CA PHE A 139 10.07 11.81 -13.32
C PHE A 139 11.51 12.25 -13.62
N LYS A 140 11.82 13.54 -13.52
CA LYS A 140 13.21 14.02 -13.57
C LYS A 140 13.98 13.57 -12.33
N ARG A 141 13.43 13.85 -11.15
CA ARG A 141 14.08 13.57 -9.85
C ARG A 141 14.24 12.09 -9.55
N ILE A 142 13.29 11.25 -9.97
CA ILE A 142 13.42 9.80 -9.74
C ILE A 142 14.66 9.22 -10.45
N CYS A 143 15.09 9.83 -11.56
CA CYS A 143 16.28 9.43 -12.29
C CYS A 143 17.56 10.05 -11.71
N SER A 144 17.52 11.31 -11.26
CA SER A 144 18.72 12.04 -10.82
C SER A 144 19.06 11.94 -9.33
N ASP A 145 18.06 11.89 -8.46
CA ASP A 145 18.26 12.05 -7.02
C ASP A 145 18.73 10.73 -6.40
N SER A 146 19.51 10.74 -5.32
CA SER A 146 19.76 9.51 -4.56
C SER A 146 18.45 8.96 -3.95
N LEU A 147 18.40 7.67 -3.60
CA LEU A 147 17.23 7.08 -2.94
C LEU A 147 16.79 7.89 -1.70
N ARG A 148 17.76 8.32 -0.89
CA ARG A 148 17.52 9.14 0.31
C ARG A 148 16.90 10.49 -0.04
N ALA A 149 17.45 11.18 -1.05
CA ALA A 149 16.96 12.48 -1.49
C ALA A 149 15.55 12.38 -2.11
N PHE A 150 15.34 11.40 -3.00
CA PHE A 150 14.02 11.16 -3.61
C PHE A 150 12.96 10.79 -2.56
N ARG A 151 13.32 9.95 -1.57
CA ARG A 151 12.44 9.63 -0.45
C ARG A 151 12.05 10.87 0.34
N ALA A 152 13.03 11.72 0.70
CA ALA A 152 12.74 12.97 1.41
C ALA A 152 11.81 13.89 0.60
N TYR A 153 12.07 14.03 -0.70
CA TYR A 153 11.24 14.78 -1.63
C TYR A 153 9.80 14.23 -1.71
N ALA A 154 9.63 12.92 -1.86
CA ALA A 154 8.32 12.28 -1.91
C ALA A 154 7.54 12.39 -0.58
N LEU A 155 8.24 12.31 0.55
CA LEU A 155 7.64 12.43 1.88
C LEU A 155 7.30 13.88 2.27
N GLY A 156 7.95 14.88 1.66
CA GLY A 156 7.76 16.30 1.96
C GLY A 156 8.35 16.69 3.33
N LYS A 157 8.32 17.99 3.66
CA LYS A 157 8.68 18.45 5.01
C LYS A 157 7.64 17.94 6.02
N PRO A 158 8.03 17.62 7.28
CA PRO A 158 7.08 17.17 8.31
C PRO A 158 5.88 18.12 8.52
N SER A 159 6.07 19.42 8.24
CA SER A 159 5.06 20.47 8.39
C SER A 159 4.07 20.61 7.24
N GLU A 160 4.30 19.94 6.10
CA GLU A 160 3.41 19.92 4.92
C GLU A 160 2.65 18.59 4.81
N GLN A 161 2.50 17.87 5.92
CA GLN A 161 1.44 16.88 6.08
C GLN A 161 0.10 17.60 6.26
N SER A 162 -0.28 18.48 5.35
CA SER A 162 -1.66 18.90 5.24
C SER A 162 -2.46 17.69 4.74
N ASP A 163 -3.54 17.41 5.45
CA ASP A 163 -4.54 16.38 5.22
C ASP A 163 -5.31 16.53 3.87
N ASP A 164 -4.76 17.29 2.92
CA ASP A 164 -5.35 17.56 1.61
C ASP A 164 -4.69 16.72 0.51
N LYS A 165 -5.09 15.46 0.47
CA LYS A 165 -5.27 14.72 -0.78
C LYS A 165 -6.56 13.94 -0.65
N PRO A 166 -7.29 13.68 -1.75
CA PRO A 166 -8.34 12.67 -1.71
C PRO A 166 -7.63 11.36 -1.32
N LEU A 167 -7.88 10.91 -0.10
CA LEU A 167 -7.57 9.55 0.32
C LEU A 167 -8.01 8.67 -0.85
N ARG A 168 -7.11 7.84 -1.41
CA ARG A 168 -7.54 6.64 -2.14
C ARG A 168 -8.71 6.10 -1.35
N GLU A 169 -9.90 5.99 -1.94
CA GLU A 169 -11.11 5.61 -1.22
C GLU A 169 -10.78 4.37 -0.40
N TYR A 170 -10.54 4.59 0.89
CA TYR A 170 -10.25 3.53 1.81
C TYR A 170 -11.60 2.84 1.94
N ASN A 171 -11.72 1.71 1.25
CA ASN A 171 -12.88 0.84 1.23
C ASN A 171 -12.55 -0.39 2.10
N PRO A 172 -12.60 -0.25 3.43
CA PRO A 172 -12.31 -1.33 4.34
C PRO A 172 -13.27 -2.51 4.13
N ASP A 173 -12.81 -3.72 4.39
CA ASP A 173 -13.73 -4.87 4.52
C ASP A 173 -14.45 -4.77 5.87
N ILE A 174 -15.77 -4.56 5.83
CA ILE A 174 -16.59 -4.28 7.01
C ILE A 174 -17.54 -5.43 7.27
N GLN A 175 -17.45 -6.01 8.46
CA GLN A 175 -18.38 -7.04 8.93
C GLN A 175 -19.08 -6.54 10.18
N ILE A 176 -20.40 -6.31 10.06
CA ILE A 176 -21.23 -5.79 11.13
C ILE A 176 -22.11 -6.91 11.66
N THR A 177 -22.01 -7.19 12.95
CA THR A 177 -22.85 -8.16 13.67
C THR A 177 -23.44 -7.47 14.90
N THR A 178 -24.50 -8.05 15.48
CA THR A 178 -25.13 -7.54 16.72
C THR A 178 -24.21 -7.55 17.95
N LYS A 179 -23.02 -8.17 17.86
CA LYS A 179 -22.05 -8.27 18.95
C LYS A 179 -20.76 -7.48 18.73
N ARG A 180 -20.38 -7.23 17.47
CA ARG A 180 -19.10 -6.61 17.10
C ARG A 180 -19.12 -6.01 15.70
N ILE A 181 -18.30 -4.98 15.51
CA ILE A 181 -17.99 -4.39 14.21
C ILE A 181 -16.52 -4.66 13.89
N MET A 182 -16.28 -5.35 12.79
CA MET A 182 -14.94 -5.62 12.29
C MET A 182 -14.65 -4.77 11.05
N VAL A 183 -13.48 -4.15 11.01
CA VAL A 183 -12.92 -3.46 9.84
C VAL A 183 -11.52 -4.01 9.60
N ASP A 184 -11.28 -4.50 8.38
CA ASP A 184 -10.04 -5.17 7.98
C ASP A 184 -9.65 -6.29 8.97
N GLY A 185 -10.64 -7.06 9.43
CA GLY A 185 -10.47 -8.15 10.39
C GLY A 185 -10.19 -7.70 11.84
N LYS A 186 -10.11 -6.39 12.12
CA LYS A 186 -9.93 -5.86 13.47
C LYS A 186 -11.27 -5.43 14.07
N ASN A 187 -11.56 -5.90 15.28
CA ASN A 187 -12.73 -5.46 16.04
C ASN A 187 -12.49 -4.02 16.53
N ILE A 188 -13.13 -3.04 15.89
CA ILE A 188 -12.99 -1.62 16.27
C ILE A 188 -14.07 -1.14 17.22
N LEU A 189 -15.23 -1.81 17.25
CA LEU A 189 -16.31 -1.42 18.15
C LEU A 189 -16.99 -2.66 18.74
N ARG A 190 -16.92 -2.74 20.06
CA ARG A 190 -17.63 -3.74 20.85
C ARG A 190 -18.94 -3.13 21.33
N ILE A 191 -20.05 -3.76 20.99
CA ILE A 191 -21.37 -3.37 21.49
C ILE A 191 -21.47 -3.89 22.93
N ASP A 192 -21.97 -3.04 23.84
CA ASP A 192 -22.16 -3.40 25.23
C ASP A 192 -23.11 -4.62 25.32
N PRO A 193 -22.71 -5.72 26.00
CA PRO A 193 -23.57 -6.89 26.14
C PRO A 193 -24.91 -6.57 26.84
N ASP A 194 -24.95 -5.55 27.70
CA ASP A 194 -26.11 -5.21 28.54
C ASP A 194 -27.17 -4.38 27.80
N LEU A 195 -26.91 -3.97 26.55
CA LEU A 195 -27.91 -3.32 25.69
C LEU A 195 -29.05 -4.30 25.36
N ASP A 196 -30.27 -3.79 25.30
CA ASP A 196 -31.41 -4.60 24.86
C ASP A 196 -31.32 -4.94 23.37
N GLU A 197 -31.92 -6.06 22.97
CA GLU A 197 -31.80 -6.58 21.59
C GLU A 197 -32.38 -5.63 20.54
N LYS A 198 -33.40 -4.83 20.89
CA LYS A 198 -33.98 -3.85 19.96
C LYS A 198 -32.97 -2.74 19.67
N THR A 199 -32.34 -2.17 20.70
CA THR A 199 -31.30 -1.15 20.54
C THR A 199 -30.08 -1.68 19.79
N LYS A 200 -29.67 -2.93 20.03
CA LYS A 200 -28.57 -3.59 19.29
C LYS A 200 -28.87 -3.72 17.80
N LEU A 201 -30.11 -4.09 17.45
CA LEU A 201 -30.58 -4.17 16.07
C LEU A 201 -30.60 -2.80 15.40
N GLU A 202 -31.18 -1.78 16.06
CA GLU A 202 -31.25 -0.41 15.54
C GLU A 202 -29.85 0.16 15.27
N LEU A 203 -28.91 0.01 16.22
CA LEU A 203 -27.51 0.43 16.03
C LEU A 203 -26.86 -0.28 14.84
N THR A 204 -27.05 -1.60 14.74
CA THR A 204 -26.52 -2.41 13.65
C THR A 204 -27.02 -1.92 12.29
N ASP A 205 -28.31 -1.61 12.19
CA ASP A 205 -28.93 -1.13 10.96
C ASP A 205 -28.50 0.30 10.61
N TYR A 206 -28.36 1.21 11.58
CA TYR A 206 -27.78 2.53 11.35
C TYR A 206 -26.36 2.45 10.78
N LEU A 207 -25.53 1.59 11.36
CA LEU A 207 -24.16 1.40 10.91
C LEU A 207 -24.12 0.85 9.47
N LYS A 208 -24.94 -0.16 9.16
CA LYS A 208 -25.07 -0.67 7.78
C LYS A 208 -25.50 0.42 6.81
N GLN A 209 -26.47 1.25 7.17
CA GLN A 209 -26.93 2.36 6.33
C GLN A 209 -25.83 3.39 6.10
N ILE A 210 -25.10 3.80 7.14
CA ILE A 210 -23.97 4.73 7.03
C ILE A 210 -22.91 4.20 6.07
N TYR A 211 -22.54 2.93 6.17
CA TYR A 211 -21.55 2.33 5.28
C TYR A 211 -22.06 2.11 3.85
N THR A 212 -23.35 1.82 3.68
CA THR A 212 -23.99 1.76 2.35
C THR A 212 -24.01 3.13 1.68
N ILE A 213 -24.34 4.19 2.42
CA ILE A 213 -24.26 5.56 1.92
C ILE A 213 -22.81 5.91 1.54
N ARG A 214 -21.84 5.52 2.37
CA ARG A 214 -20.43 5.74 2.09
C ARG A 214 -19.92 5.02 0.84
N SER A 215 -20.39 3.80 0.56
CA SER A 215 -19.99 3.06 -0.65
C SER A 215 -20.54 3.68 -1.95
N THR A 216 -21.56 4.54 -1.86
CA THR A 216 -22.08 5.33 -2.99
C THR A 216 -21.32 6.64 -3.26
N GLY A 217 -20.17 6.84 -2.61
CA GLY A 217 -19.33 8.04 -2.78
C GLY A 217 -19.74 9.24 -1.91
N ASN A 218 -20.71 9.07 -1.00
CA ASN A 218 -21.11 10.12 -0.07
C ASN A 218 -20.24 10.09 1.20
N GLN A 219 -19.56 11.18 1.51
CA GLN A 219 -18.78 11.26 2.75
C GLN A 219 -19.63 11.79 3.92
N PRO A 220 -19.65 11.10 5.07
CA PRO A 220 -20.33 11.61 6.25
C PRO A 220 -19.64 12.89 6.73
N TYR A 221 -20.37 13.99 6.76
CA TYR A 221 -19.92 15.25 7.33
C TYR A 221 -20.35 15.31 8.79
N ILE A 222 -19.38 15.44 9.72
CA ILE A 222 -19.68 15.64 11.13
C ILE A 222 -20.06 17.11 11.31
N PHE A 223 -21.36 17.37 11.43
CA PHE A 223 -21.86 18.70 11.76
C PHE A 223 -21.78 18.90 13.27
N ASN A 224 -21.04 19.90 13.71
CA ASN A 224 -21.08 20.32 15.11
C ASN A 224 -22.41 21.05 15.35
N LEU A 225 -23.37 20.36 15.96
CA LEU A 225 -24.71 20.88 16.25
C LEU A 225 -24.75 21.79 17.49
N TYR A 226 -23.66 21.89 18.24
CA TYR A 226 -23.63 22.69 19.48
C TYR A 226 -23.33 24.15 19.18
N ASP A 227 -24.19 25.05 19.68
CA ASP A 227 -23.78 26.43 19.86
C ASP A 227 -22.71 26.53 20.97
N GLU A 228 -21.95 27.63 21.01
CA GLU A 228 -20.87 27.79 22.01
C GLU A 228 -21.35 27.72 23.46
N LEU A 229 -22.65 27.95 23.70
CA LEU A 229 -23.25 27.92 25.03
C LEU A 229 -23.57 26.49 25.48
N GLU A 230 -24.09 25.65 24.58
CA GLU A 230 -24.31 24.22 24.80
C GLU A 230 -23.00 23.48 25.02
N ALA A 231 -21.95 23.79 24.24
CA ALA A 231 -20.62 23.21 24.43
C ALA A 231 -20.08 23.49 25.86
N LYS A 232 -20.20 24.74 26.33
CA LYS A 232 -19.82 25.14 27.69
C LYS A 232 -20.68 24.48 28.77
N ALA A 233 -21.96 24.27 28.51
CA ALA A 233 -22.87 23.59 29.44
C ALA A 233 -22.51 22.10 29.60
N ILE A 234 -22.22 21.41 28.50
CA ILE A 234 -21.80 20.00 28.49
C ILE A 234 -20.45 19.83 29.18
N GLU A 235 -19.47 20.68 28.91
CA GLU A 235 -18.18 20.64 29.59
C GLU A 235 -18.32 20.82 31.12
N ARG A 236 -19.15 21.78 31.55
CA ARG A 236 -19.43 21.98 32.98
C ARG A 236 -20.08 20.75 33.61
N PHE A 237 -21.02 20.12 32.90
CA PHE A 237 -21.69 18.91 33.36
C PHE A 237 -20.73 17.72 33.50
N LEU A 238 -19.89 17.48 32.49
CA LEU A 238 -18.86 16.43 32.50
C LEU A 238 -17.82 16.65 33.60
N LYS A 239 -17.37 17.90 33.79
CA LYS A 239 -16.42 18.27 34.85
C LYS A 239 -17.01 18.04 36.25
N LYS A 240 -18.30 18.31 36.43
CA LYS A 240 -19.04 18.04 37.68
C LYS A 240 -19.17 16.54 37.95
N ARG A 241 -19.51 15.72 36.95
CA ARG A 241 -19.58 14.25 37.12
C ARG A 241 -18.23 13.59 37.37
N ARG A 242 -17.15 14.08 36.76
CA ARG A 242 -15.79 13.56 37.01
C ARG A 242 -15.30 13.85 38.43
N LYS A 243 -15.71 14.97 39.03
CA LYS A 243 -15.40 15.30 40.43
C LYS A 243 -16.17 14.48 41.47
N VAL A 244 -17.26 13.82 41.09
CA VAL A 244 -18.10 13.02 42.01
C VAL A 244 -17.63 11.56 42.10
N LYS A 245 -16.69 11.14 41.25
CA LYS A 245 -16.14 9.78 41.22
C LYS A 245 -14.73 9.63 41.83
N ASN A 246 -14.21 10.69 42.44
CA ASN A 246 -13.04 10.67 43.33
C ASN A 246 -13.48 11.11 44.73
#